data_AF-A0A0M0LHG9-F1
#
_entry.id   AF-A0A0M0LHG9-F1
#
_cell.length_a   1.000
_cell.length_b   1.000
_cell.length_c   1.000
_cell.angle_alpha   90.00
_cell.angle_beta   90.00
_cell.angle_gamma   90.00
#
_symmetry.space_group_name_H-M   'P 1'
#
loop_
_entity.id
_entity.type
_entity.pdbx_description
1 polymer ?
#
loop_
_entity_poly.entity_id
_entity_poly.type
_entity_poly.pdbx_seq_one_letter_code
_entity_poly.pdbx_strand_id
1 'polypeptide(L)'
;MKPNHKNRTHSYYRYHRRRVIQRKTRLAEHTGWHVPSVGYFAKGKVHCSCCLCAVKTNVDGYPHSEVKRLESCDDQLRTYLK
;
A
#
# COMPACT_ATOMS: atom_id res chain seq x y z
N MET A 1 -5.74 11.79 -21.09
CA MET A 1 -4.79 10.82 -20.49
C MET A 1 -3.72 11.61 -19.75
N LYS A 2 -3.58 11.47 -18.43
CA LYS A 2 -2.63 12.31 -17.65
C LYS A 2 -1.21 12.09 -18.18
N PRO A 3 -0.42 13.15 -18.42
CA PRO A 3 0.93 13.02 -18.96
C PRO A 3 1.79 12.18 -18.00
N ASN A 4 2.41 11.14 -18.55
CA ASN A 4 3.19 10.16 -17.82
C ASN A 4 4.49 10.84 -17.35
N HIS A 5 4.47 11.45 -16.16
CA HIS A 5 5.65 12.06 -15.55
C HIS A 5 6.78 11.03 -15.51
N LYS A 6 7.81 11.26 -16.34
CA LYS A 6 9.13 10.59 -16.38
C LYS A 6 9.17 9.26 -15.62
N ASN A 7 9.07 8.15 -16.36
CA ASN A 7 9.39 6.82 -15.85
C ASN A 7 10.64 6.92 -14.95
N ARG A 8 10.47 6.69 -13.64
CA ARG A 8 11.57 6.78 -12.68
C ARG A 8 12.71 5.85 -13.12
N THR A 9 13.95 6.20 -12.81
CA THR A 9 15.11 5.41 -13.23
C THR A 9 15.01 3.97 -12.70
N HIS A 10 15.60 3.02 -13.42
CA HIS A 10 15.64 1.62 -12.97
C HIS A 10 16.34 1.47 -11.60
N SER A 11 17.32 2.33 -11.32
CA SER A 11 17.98 2.43 -10.00
C SER A 11 16.99 2.80 -8.89
N TYR A 12 16.05 3.72 -9.15
CA TYR A 12 14.99 4.07 -8.21
C TYR A 12 14.12 2.86 -7.87
N TYR A 13 13.67 2.09 -8.87
CA TYR A 13 12.84 0.91 -8.62
C TYR A 13 13.58 -0.17 -7.83
N ARG A 14 14.87 -0.41 -8.12
CA ARG A 14 15.72 -1.32 -7.35
C ARG A 14 15.91 -0.86 -5.90
N TYR A 15 16.15 0.43 -5.69
CA TYR A 15 16.24 1.01 -4.34
C TYR A 15 14.91 0.87 -3.58
N HIS A 16 13.80 1.25 -4.21
CA HIS A 16 12.47 1.18 -3.61
C HIS A 16 12.10 -0.25 -3.21
N ARG A 17 12.35 -1.23 -4.09
CA ARG A 17 12.12 -2.66 -3.82
C ARG A 17 12.92 -3.13 -2.61
N ARG A 18 14.23 -2.80 -2.54
CA ARG A 18 15.08 -3.14 -1.39
C ARG A 18 14.56 -2.53 -0.09
N ARG A 19 14.21 -1.24 -0.11
CA ARG A 19 13.66 -0.54 1.07
C ARG A 19 12.37 -1.17 1.59
N VAL A 20 11.45 -1.53 0.68
CA VAL A 20 10.17 -2.17 1.06
C VAL A 20 10.39 -3.54 1.66
N ILE A 21 11.26 -4.36 1.05
CA ILE A 21 11.61 -5.68 1.57
C ILE A 21 12.19 -5.55 2.97
N GLN A 22 13.21 -4.73 3.17
CA GLN A 22 13.86 -4.53 4.47
C GLN A 22 12.88 -4.10 5.56
N ARG A 23 11.98 -3.16 5.25
CA ARG A 23 10.94 -2.74 6.20
C ARG A 23 10.03 -3.90 6.59
N LYS A 24 9.55 -4.68 5.62
CA LYS A 24 8.63 -5.79 5.86
C LYS A 24 9.30 -6.96 6.58
N THR A 25 10.58 -7.23 6.30
CA THR A 25 11.37 -8.23 7.02
C THR A 25 11.48 -7.87 8.50
N ARG A 26 11.82 -6.61 8.84
CA ARG A 26 11.86 -6.17 10.24
C ARG A 26 10.52 -6.31 10.96
N LEU A 27 9.41 -6.00 10.28
CA LEU A 27 8.07 -6.20 10.83
C LEU A 27 7.79 -7.69 11.05
N ALA A 28 8.14 -8.55 10.10
CA ALA A 28 7.94 -9.98 10.19
C ALA A 28 8.76 -10.60 11.35
N GLU A 29 10.01 -10.17 11.53
CA GLU A 29 10.85 -10.54 12.67
C GLU A 29 10.21 -10.13 14.00
N HIS A 30 9.70 -8.90 14.09
CA HIS A 30 9.06 -8.39 15.31
C HIS A 30 7.72 -9.07 15.63
N THR A 31 6.96 -9.50 14.63
CA THR A 31 5.64 -10.14 14.83
C THR A 31 5.70 -11.66 14.82
N GLY A 32 6.88 -12.26 14.63
CA GLY A 32 7.03 -13.71 14.47
C GLY A 32 6.40 -14.27 13.18
N TRP A 33 6.17 -13.43 12.17
CA TRP A 33 5.57 -13.86 10.91
C TRP A 33 6.59 -14.59 10.04
N HIS A 34 6.46 -15.92 9.95
CA HIS A 34 7.32 -16.72 9.09
C HIS A 34 6.87 -16.66 7.63
N VAL A 35 7.80 -16.34 6.73
CA VAL A 35 7.55 -16.24 5.28
C VAL A 35 8.56 -17.11 4.54
N PRO A 36 8.14 -17.96 3.58
CA PRO A 36 9.04 -18.93 2.93
C PRO A 36 10.22 -18.32 2.18
N SER A 37 10.06 -17.10 1.65
CA SER A 37 11.18 -16.38 1.03
C SER A 37 11.02 -14.87 1.13
N VAL A 38 12.15 -14.17 1.14
CA VAL A 38 12.23 -12.70 1.18
C VAL A 38 11.52 -12.05 -0.04
N GLY A 39 11.42 -12.79 -1.15
CA GLY A 39 10.71 -12.37 -2.36
C GLY A 39 9.23 -12.08 -2.15
N TYR A 40 8.59 -12.69 -1.14
CA TYR A 40 7.19 -12.42 -0.79
C TYR A 40 6.97 -10.98 -0.32
N PHE A 41 7.98 -10.37 0.31
CA PHE A 41 7.93 -8.98 0.72
C PHE A 41 8.05 -7.99 -0.46
N ALA A 42 8.58 -8.45 -1.60
CA ALA A 42 8.72 -7.64 -2.81
C ALA A 42 7.39 -7.36 -3.53
N LYS A 43 6.38 -8.20 -3.30
CA LYS A 43 5.00 -7.92 -3.75
C LYS A 43 4.59 -6.56 -3.18
N GLY A 44 3.78 -5.79 -3.92
CA GLY A 44 3.39 -4.41 -3.60
C GLY A 44 2.70 -4.24 -2.24
N LYS A 45 1.76 -3.28 -2.11
CA LYS A 45 0.91 -3.25 -0.92
C LYS A 45 0.28 -4.64 -0.76
N VAL A 46 0.69 -5.39 0.26
CA VAL A 46 -0.10 -6.53 0.72
C VAL A 46 -1.32 -5.82 1.29
N HIS A 47 -2.40 -5.73 0.51
CA HIS A 47 -3.71 -5.41 1.04
C HIS A 47 -4.12 -6.63 1.84
N CYS A 48 -3.36 -6.94 2.89
CA CYS A 48 -3.85 -7.89 3.86
C CYS A 48 -4.90 -7.10 4.62
N SER A 49 -6.12 -7.63 4.62
CA SER A 49 -7.08 -7.44 5.68
C SER A 49 -6.56 -7.93 7.05
N CYS A 50 -5.24 -8.04 7.22
CA CYS A 50 -4.58 -8.43 8.45
C CYS A 50 -4.83 -7.37 9.51
N CYS A 51 -4.85 -7.81 10.77
CA CYS A 51 -5.10 -6.97 11.94
C CYS A 51 -4.11 -5.79 12.00
N LEU A 52 -2.86 -5.94 11.56
CA LEU A 52 -1.88 -4.86 11.54
C LEU A 52 -2.25 -3.73 10.57
N CYS A 53 -2.82 -4.07 9.40
CA CYS A 53 -3.28 -3.04 8.47
C CYS A 53 -4.54 -2.35 8.99
N ALA A 54 -5.45 -3.09 9.64
CA ALA A 54 -6.63 -2.52 10.30
C ALA A 54 -6.22 -1.57 11.43
N VAL A 55 -5.30 -1.98 12.31
CA VAL A 55 -4.75 -1.14 13.39
C VAL A 55 -4.11 0.12 12.81
N LYS A 56 -3.27 -0.01 11.78
CA LYS A 56 -2.64 1.14 11.13
C LYS A 56 -3.70 2.12 10.57
N THR A 57 -4.72 1.62 9.87
CA THR A 57 -5.78 2.49 9.35
C THR A 57 -6.60 3.13 10.47
N ASN A 58 -6.83 2.43 11.58
CA ASN A 58 -7.55 2.99 12.74
C ASN A 58 -6.73 4.06 13.47
N VAL A 59 -5.40 3.92 13.52
CA VAL A 59 -4.50 4.86 14.20
C VAL A 59 -4.13 6.04 13.31
N ASP A 60 -3.68 5.77 12.08
CA ASP A 60 -3.13 6.78 11.16
C ASP A 60 -4.18 7.33 10.17
N GLY A 61 -5.38 6.74 10.14
CA GLY A 61 -6.39 7.03 9.14
C GLY A 61 -6.14 6.37 7.78
N TYR A 62 -7.06 6.62 6.84
CA TYR A 62 -6.93 6.13 5.47
C TYR A 62 -5.81 6.87 4.72
N PRO A 63 -5.00 6.18 3.90
CA PRO A 63 -4.06 6.86 3.02
C PRO A 63 -4.81 7.77 2.04
N HIS A 64 -4.21 8.91 1.69
CA HIS A 64 -4.83 9.93 0.82
C HIS A 64 -5.45 9.35 -0.48
N SER A 65 -4.83 8.32 -1.09
CA SER A 65 -5.38 7.66 -2.28
C SER A 65 -6.71 6.94 -2.03
N GLU A 66 -6.89 6.36 -0.84
CA GLU A 66 -8.15 5.70 -0.45
C GLU A 66 -9.21 6.74 -0.07
N VAL A 67 -8.83 7.82 0.62
CA VAL A 67 -9.73 8.96 0.88
C VAL A 67 -10.31 9.51 -0.43
N LYS A 68 -9.45 9.79 -1.43
CA LYS A 68 -9.90 10.24 -2.76
C LYS A 68 -10.80 9.24 -3.48
N ARG A 69 -10.64 7.95 -3.22
CA ARG A 69 -11.48 6.91 -3.81
C ARG A 69 -12.84 6.85 -3.12
N LEU A 70 -12.89 7.00 -1.79
CA LEU A 70 -14.13 7.06 -1.01
C LEU A 70 -14.95 8.31 -1.38
N GLU A 71 -14.31 9.48 -1.48
CA GLU A 71 -14.95 10.72 -1.95
C GLU A 71 -15.62 10.51 -3.32
N SER A 72 -14.89 9.91 -4.26
CA SER A 72 -15.43 9.62 -5.60
C SER A 72 -16.60 8.63 -5.57
N CYS A 73 -16.60 7.66 -4.66
CA CYS A 73 -17.72 6.73 -4.51
C CYS A 73 -18.96 7.42 -3.90
N ASP A 74 -18.76 8.31 -2.93
CA ASP A 74 -19.85 9.08 -2.31
C ASP A 74 -20.51 10.00 -3.35
N ASP A 75 -19.73 10.68 -4.18
CA ASP A 75 -20.24 11.52 -5.28
C ASP A 75 -21.06 10.70 -6.29
N GLN A 76 -20.61 9.49 -6.63
CA GLN A 76 -21.35 8.59 -7.53
C GLN A 76 -22.68 8.15 -6.92
N LEU A 77 -22.69 7.78 -5.63
CA LEU A 77 -23.92 7.40 -4.92
C LEU A 77 -24.91 8.56 -4.86
N ARG A 78 -24.44 9.77 -4.54
CA ARG A 78 -25.27 10.98 -4.54
C ARG A 78 -25.83 11.33 -5.92
N THR A 79 -25.10 11.00 -6.98
CA THR A 79 -25.56 11.19 -8.35
C THR A 79 -26.62 10.16 -8.74
N TYR A 80 -26.46 8.91 -8.29
CA TYR A 80 -27.40 7.82 -8.59
C TYR A 80 -28.72 7.91 -7.83
N LEU A 81 -28.68 8.40 -6.59
CA LEU A 81 -29.86 8.55 -5.73
C LEU A 81 -30.67 9.84 -6.00
N LYS A 82 -30.22 10.66 -6.94
CA LYS A 82 -30.97 11.82 -7.47
C LYS A 82 -31.75 11.41 -8.70
#